data_AF-A0A7S3ALR0-F1
#
_entry.id   AF-A0A7S3ALR0-F1
#
_cell.length_a   1.000
_cell.length_b   1.000
_cell.length_c   1.000
_cell.angle_alpha   90.00
_cell.angle_beta   90.00
_cell.angle_gamma   90.00
#
_symmetry.space_group_name_H-M   'P 1'
#
loop_
_entity.id
_entity.type
_entity.pdbx_description
1 polymer ?
#
loop_
_entity_poly.entity_id
_entity_poly.type
_entity_poly.pdbx_seq_one_letter_code
_entity_poly.pdbx_strand_id
1 'polypeptide(L)'
;TNMPLSPTLRRVIVDERDALLAHAIETAPGPAVVAVVGKAHVPGIKRLWLQDTETLRAQALAEPATPIAARALAASSALALPFALYRYRAVRYGVGGVAAGLAAGGTWLTYALK
;
A
#
# COMPACT_ATOMS: atom_id res chain seq x y z
N THR A 1 -19.48 26.69 -5.11
CA THR A 1 -19.50 25.58 -4.14
C THR A 1 -18.07 25.17 -3.82
N ASN A 2 -17.46 25.80 -2.80
CA ASN A 2 -16.11 25.49 -2.34
C ASN A 2 -16.18 24.32 -1.35
N MET A 3 -16.22 23.09 -1.85
CA MET A 3 -15.93 21.94 -1.01
C MET A 3 -14.42 21.74 -1.02
N PRO A 4 -13.71 21.91 0.11
CA PRO A 4 -12.27 21.75 0.13
C PRO A 4 -11.93 20.29 -0.20
N LEU A 5 -11.13 20.11 -1.25
CA LEU A 5 -10.53 18.81 -1.55
C LEU A 5 -9.72 18.34 -0.33
N SER A 6 -9.77 17.06 -0.01
CA SER A 6 -8.92 16.51 1.04
C SER A 6 -7.44 16.76 0.69
N PRO A 7 -6.55 16.97 1.68
CA PRO A 7 -5.14 17.28 1.42
C PRO A 7 -4.46 16.27 0.50
N THR A 8 -4.79 14.98 0.66
CA THR A 8 -4.28 13.89 -0.18
C THR A 8 -4.77 14.00 -1.63
N LEU A 9 -6.08 14.23 -1.83
CA LEU A 9 -6.65 14.30 -3.17
C LEU A 9 -6.15 15.53 -3.93
N ARG A 10 -6.02 16.66 -3.22
CA ARG A 10 -5.45 17.89 -3.78
C ARG A 10 -4.00 17.68 -4.21
N ARG A 11 -3.19 17.02 -3.38
CA ARG A 11 -1.79 16.75 -3.69
C ARG A 11 -1.65 15.97 -5.01
N VAL A 12 -2.37 14.85 -5.10
CA VAL A 12 -2.31 13.95 -6.26
C VAL A 12 -2.90 14.59 -7.52
N ILE A 13 -4.07 15.21 -7.43
CA ILE A 13 -4.77 15.69 -8.62
C ILE A 13 -4.27 17.07 -9.08
N VAL A 14 -3.90 17.96 -8.15
CA VAL A 14 -3.63 19.37 -8.45
C VAL A 14 -2.14 19.67 -8.34
N ASP A 15 -1.51 19.42 -7.19
CA ASP A 15 -0.13 19.86 -6.96
C ASP A 15 0.89 19.11 -7.85
N GLU A 16 0.69 17.81 -8.13
CA GLU A 16 1.52 17.05 -9.08
C GLU A 16 1.39 17.60 -10.51
N ARG A 17 0.18 17.96 -10.94
CA ARG A 17 -0.04 18.57 -12.26
C ARG A 17 0.57 19.97 -12.34
N ASP A 18 0.51 20.74 -11.26
CA ASP A 18 1.15 22.06 -11.19
C ASP A 18 2.67 21.96 -11.36
N ALA A 19 3.31 20.93 -10.79
CA ALA A 19 4.75 20.68 -10.97
C ALA A 19 5.11 20.38 -12.43
N LEU A 20 4.30 19.54 -13.11
CA LEU A 20 4.50 19.24 -14.53
C LEU A 20 4.31 20.48 -15.41
N LEU A 21 3.27 21.27 -15.14
CA LEU A 21 3.00 22.50 -15.89
C LEU A 21 4.08 23.55 -15.66
N ALA A 22 4.53 23.75 -14.42
CA ALA A 22 5.61 24.67 -14.11
C ALA A 22 6.90 24.31 -14.86
N HIS A 23 7.31 23.03 -14.82
CA HIS A 23 8.49 22.56 -15.54
C HIS A 23 8.35 22.73 -17.06
N ALA A 24 7.17 22.44 -17.62
CA ALA A 24 6.93 22.60 -19.06
C ALA A 24 7.01 24.06 -19.53
N ILE A 25 6.60 25.01 -18.68
CA ILE A 25 6.68 26.45 -18.98
C ILE A 25 8.13 26.93 -18.84
N GLU A 26 8.85 26.48 -17.81
CA GLU A 26 10.24 26.87 -17.55
C GLU A 26 11.19 26.39 -18.65
N THR A 27 10.98 25.16 -19.16
CA THR A 27 11.82 24.54 -20.18
C THR A 27 11.40 24.85 -21.62
N ALA A 28 10.35 25.64 -21.81
CA ALA A 28 9.87 26.00 -23.14
C ALA A 28 10.92 26.83 -23.91
N PRO A 29 11.16 26.55 -25.20
CA PRO A 29 12.18 27.23 -25.97
C PRO A 29 11.75 28.65 -26.35
N GLY A 30 12.72 29.56 -26.41
CA GLY A 30 12.54 30.93 -26.89
C GLY A 30 12.83 31.98 -25.82
N PRO A 31 13.02 33.25 -26.23
CA PRO A 31 13.37 34.34 -25.32
C PRO A 31 12.19 34.84 -24.47
N ALA A 32 10.95 34.51 -24.85
CA ALA A 32 9.74 34.86 -24.13
C ALA A 32 8.69 33.75 -24.32
N VAL A 33 8.08 33.32 -23.22
CA VAL A 33 7.10 32.24 -23.20
C VAL A 33 5.78 32.77 -22.63
N VAL A 34 4.67 32.50 -23.32
CA VAL A 34 3.32 32.81 -22.85
C VAL A 34 2.56 31.50 -22.68
N ALA A 35 2.17 31.19 -21.45
CA ALA A 35 1.46 29.96 -21.12
C ALA A 35 -0.03 30.24 -20.83
N VAL A 36 -0.91 29.49 -21.50
CA VAL A 36 -2.36 29.51 -21.23
C VAL A 36 -2.69 28.34 -20.31
N VAL A 37 -3.04 28.64 -19.06
CA VAL A 37 -3.35 27.64 -18.03
C VAL A 37 -4.68 27.93 -17.36
N GLY A 38 -5.34 26.90 -16.83
CA GLY A 38 -6.56 27.08 -16.05
C GLY A 38 -6.32 27.91 -14.79
N LYS A 39 -7.28 28.79 -14.43
CA LYS A 39 -7.18 29.70 -13.26
C LYS A 39 -6.78 28.99 -11.96
N ALA A 40 -7.22 27.75 -11.78
CA ALA A 40 -6.91 26.94 -10.60
C ALA A 40 -5.41 26.62 -10.44
N HIS A 41 -4.65 26.54 -11.53
CA HIS A 41 -3.23 26.17 -11.53
C HIS A 41 -2.29 27.36 -11.32
N VAL A 42 -2.74 28.58 -11.66
CA VAL A 42 -1.94 29.81 -11.54
C VAL A 42 -1.27 29.98 -10.16
N PRO A 43 -1.96 29.85 -9.01
CA PRO A 43 -1.32 30.01 -7.71
C PRO A 43 -0.30 28.89 -7.40
N GLY A 44 -0.53 27.67 -7.88
CA GLY A 44 0.40 26.55 -7.72
C GLY A 44 1.67 26.75 -8.53
N ILE A 45 1.54 27.08 -9.81
CA ILE A 45 2.67 27.38 -10.71
C ILE A 45 3.52 28.53 -10.15
N LYS A 46 2.90 29.62 -9.69
CA LYS A 46 3.61 30.75 -9.06
C LYS A 46 4.41 30.34 -7.82
N ARG A 47 3.87 29.42 -7.01
CA ARG A 47 4.54 28.90 -5.81
C ARG A 47 5.77 28.06 -6.16
N LEU A 48 5.70 27.29 -7.26
CA LEU A 48 6.76 26.39 -7.71
C LEU A 48 7.84 27.09 -8.56
N TRP A 49 7.61 28.32 -9.02
CA TRP A 49 8.45 29.02 -9.99
C TRP A 49 9.92 29.25 -9.60
N LEU A 50 10.24 29.24 -8.30
CA LEU A 50 11.61 29.39 -7.79
C LEU A 50 12.18 28.08 -7.23
N GLN A 51 11.48 26.97 -7.44
CA GLN A 51 11.88 25.66 -6.96
C GLN A 51 12.52 24.86 -8.11
N ASP A 52 13.22 23.80 -7.76
CA ASP A 52 13.77 22.85 -8.73
C ASP A 52 12.62 22.04 -9.36
N THR A 53 12.09 22.54 -10.48
CA THR A 53 10.95 21.92 -11.16
C THR A 53 11.31 20.59 -11.81
N GLU A 54 12.58 20.35 -12.13
CA GLU A 54 13.07 19.09 -12.69
C GLU A 54 12.94 17.97 -11.65
N THR A 55 13.44 18.21 -10.43
CA THR A 55 13.30 17.26 -9.31
C THR A 55 11.83 17.06 -8.95
N LEU A 56 11.01 18.12 -8.92
CA LEU A 56 9.59 18.03 -8.61
C LEU A 56 8.81 17.24 -9.66
N ARG A 57 9.11 17.43 -10.94
CA ARG A 57 8.56 16.63 -12.05
C ARG A 57 8.95 15.16 -11.89
N ALA A 58 10.22 14.87 -11.60
CA ALA A 58 10.68 13.50 -11.41
C ALA A 58 9.94 12.81 -10.25
N GLN A 59 9.70 13.53 -9.15
CA GLN A 59 8.90 13.03 -8.02
C GLN A 59 7.43 12.81 -8.40
N ALA A 60 6.82 13.71 -9.17
CA ALA A 60 5.43 13.58 -9.61
C ALA A 60 5.22 12.40 -10.58
N LEU A 61 6.26 12.01 -11.33
CA LEU A 61 6.23 10.87 -12.25
C LEU A 61 6.70 9.56 -11.60
N ALA A 62 7.22 9.62 -10.37
CA ALA A 62 7.69 8.44 -9.69
C ALA A 62 6.50 7.57 -9.27
N GLU A 63 6.43 6.36 -9.83
CA GLU A 63 5.45 5.36 -9.40
C GLU A 63 5.68 5.03 -7.92
N PRO A 64 4.64 5.10 -7.07
CA PRO A 64 4.79 4.75 -5.67
C PRO A 64 5.22 3.28 -5.57
N ALA A 65 6.29 3.03 -4.80
CA ALA A 65 6.77 1.66 -4.60
C ALA A 65 5.65 0.81 -4.00
N THR A 66 5.09 -0.12 -4.79
CA THR A 66 4.15 -1.10 -4.27
C THR A 66 4.95 -2.23 -3.61
N PRO A 67 4.83 -2.46 -2.30
CA PRO A 67 5.63 -3.47 -1.60
C PRO A 67 5.02 -4.87 -1.82
N ILE A 68 4.88 -5.29 -3.08
CA ILE A 68 4.25 -6.56 -3.47
C ILE A 68 4.98 -7.74 -2.82
N ALA A 69 6.32 -7.73 -2.85
CA ALA A 69 7.15 -8.76 -2.23
C ALA A 69 6.91 -8.85 -0.70
N ALA A 70 6.88 -7.72 0.00
CA ALA A 70 6.63 -7.71 1.45
C ALA A 70 5.23 -8.20 1.79
N ARG A 71 4.22 -7.81 1.00
CA ARG A 71 2.83 -8.30 1.16
C ARG A 71 2.72 -9.79 0.88
N ALA A 72 3.41 -10.30 -0.15
CA ALA A 72 3.43 -11.72 -0.48
C ALA A 72 4.12 -12.56 0.62
N LEU A 73 5.24 -12.08 1.17
CA LEU A 73 5.94 -12.71 2.30
C LEU A 73 5.05 -12.76 3.55
N ALA A 74 4.38 -11.65 3.88
CA ALA A 74 3.46 -11.59 5.01
C ALA A 74 2.23 -12.51 4.83
N ALA A 75 1.67 -12.57 3.62
CA ALA A 75 0.57 -13.50 3.32
C ALA A 75 1.01 -14.97 3.43
N SER A 76 2.23 -15.28 2.97
CA SER A 76 2.79 -16.63 3.00
C SER A 76 3.09 -17.10 4.42
N SER A 77 3.59 -16.21 5.29
CA SER A 77 3.91 -16.55 6.68
C SER A 77 2.66 -16.89 7.51
N ALA A 78 1.50 -16.32 7.19
CA ALA A 78 0.23 -16.58 7.87
C ALA A 78 -0.23 -18.04 7.77
N LEU A 79 0.15 -18.77 6.72
CA LEU A 79 -0.13 -20.20 6.59
C LEU A 79 1.10 -21.06 6.90
N ALA A 80 2.29 -20.62 6.50
CA ALA A 80 3.51 -21.39 6.67
C ALA A 80 3.90 -21.58 8.14
N LEU A 81 3.76 -20.55 8.98
CA LEU A 81 4.09 -20.63 10.42
C LEU A 81 3.18 -21.59 11.19
N PRO A 82 1.83 -21.49 11.12
CA PRO A 82 0.97 -22.46 11.80
C PRO A 82 1.12 -23.87 11.23
N PHE A 83 1.34 -24.02 9.92
CA PHE A 83 1.61 -25.33 9.32
C PHE A 83 2.94 -25.93 9.83
N ALA A 84 4.00 -25.13 9.91
CA ALA A 84 5.29 -25.57 10.46
C ALA A 84 5.19 -25.91 11.95
N LEU A 85 4.45 -25.11 12.73
CA LEU A 85 4.18 -25.36 14.15
C LEU A 85 3.39 -26.66 14.35
N TYR A 86 2.35 -26.89 13.55
CA TYR A 86 1.61 -28.16 13.56
C TYR A 86 2.50 -29.36 13.20
N ARG A 87 3.50 -29.17 12.32
CA ARG A 87 4.46 -30.23 11.99
C ARG A 87 5.50 -30.50 13.08
N TYR A 88 5.64 -29.66 14.08
CA TYR A 88 6.55 -29.92 15.19
C TYR A 88 6.07 -31.16 15.98
N ARG A 89 6.96 -32.15 16.16
CA ARG A 89 6.60 -33.48 16.70
C ARG A 89 5.81 -33.40 18.01
N ALA A 90 6.25 -32.59 18.97
CA ALA A 90 5.59 -32.48 20.26
C ALA A 90 4.14 -31.95 20.15
N VAL A 91 3.90 -30.97 19.27
CA VAL A 91 2.57 -30.39 19.04
C VAL A 91 1.67 -31.40 18.33
N ARG A 92 2.17 -32.06 17.27
CA ARG A 92 1.41 -33.07 16.52
C ARG A 92 1.00 -34.24 17.41
N TYR A 93 1.94 -34.81 18.18
CA TYR A 93 1.65 -35.95 19.05
C TYR A 93 0.81 -35.54 20.25
N GLY A 94 0.96 -34.33 20.78
CA GLY A 94 0.10 -33.80 21.83
C GLY A 94 -1.35 -33.68 21.38
N VAL A 95 -1.61 -32.99 20.26
CA VAL A 95 -2.98 -32.79 19.72
C VAL A 95 -3.60 -34.11 19.26
N GLY A 96 -2.85 -34.93 18.53
CA GLY A 96 -3.32 -36.24 18.07
C GLY A 96 -3.61 -37.21 19.23
N GLY A 97 -2.79 -37.17 20.28
CA GLY A 97 -2.98 -37.98 21.48
C GLY A 97 -4.24 -37.60 22.27
N VAL A 98 -4.52 -36.29 22.42
CA VAL A 98 -5.76 -35.82 23.08
C VAL A 98 -7.00 -36.24 22.29
N ALA A 99 -7.00 -36.08 20.97
CA ALA A 99 -8.12 -36.50 20.13
C ALA A 99 -8.38 -38.01 20.19
N ALA A 100 -7.31 -38.82 20.12
CA ALA A 100 -7.40 -40.27 20.24
C ALA A 100 -7.89 -40.70 21.64
N GLY A 101 -7.42 -40.03 22.69
CA GLY A 101 -7.83 -40.29 24.08
C GLY A 101 -9.31 -39.98 24.33
N LEU A 102 -9.82 -38.87 23.81
CA LEU A 102 -11.25 -38.52 23.91
C LEU A 102 -12.14 -39.52 23.16
N ALA A 103 -11.72 -39.95 21.97
CA ALA A 103 -12.44 -40.95 21.19
C ALA A 103 -12.50 -42.31 21.92
N ALA A 104 -11.36 -42.75 22.47
CA ALA A 104 -11.27 -43.99 23.24
C ALA A 104 -12.06 -43.93 24.56
N GLY A 105 -12.02 -42.79 25.26
CA GLY A 105 -12.80 -42.59 26.48
C GLY A 105 -14.31 -42.57 26.21
N GLY A 106 -14.73 -41.94 25.11
CA GLY A 106 -16.12 -41.93 24.67
C GLY A 106 -16.62 -43.34 24.32
N THR A 107 -15.86 -44.11 23.54
CA THR A 107 -16.23 -45.50 23.24
C THR A 107 -16.29 -46.37 24.50
N TRP A 108 -15.31 -46.26 25.40
CA TRP A 108 -15.36 -46.98 26.69
C TRP A 108 -16.62 -46.64 27.49
N LEU A 109 -16.98 -45.35 27.60
CA LEU A 109 -18.17 -44.91 28.32
C LEU A 109 -19.45 -45.50 27.73
N THR A 110 -19.56 -45.58 26.40
CA THR A 110 -20.71 -46.23 25.74
C THR A 110 -20.79 -47.73 26.00
N TYR A 111 -19.66 -48.41 26.22
CA TYR A 111 -19.63 -49.82 26.63
C TYR A 111 -19.95 -50.00 28.11
N ALA A 112 -19.52 -49.09 28.99
CA ALA A 112 -19.73 -49.18 30.43
C ALA A 112 -21.18 -48.88 30.88
N LEU A 113 -21.96 -48.22 30.02
CA LEU A 113 -23.37 -47.89 30.26
C LEU A 113 -24.36 -48.90 29.64
N LYS A 114 -23.85 -49.94 28.97
CA LYS A 114 -24.63 -51.10 28.50
C LYS A 114 -24.58 -52.21 29.52
#